data_AF-A0A9D9WR86-F1
#
_entry.id   AF-A0A9D9WR86-F1
#
_cell.length_a   1.000
_cell.length_b   1.000
_cell.length_c   1.000
_cell.angle_alpha   90.00
_cell.angle_beta   90.00
_cell.angle_gamma   90.00
#
_symmetry.space_group_name_H-M   'P 1'
#
loop_
_entity.id
_entity.type
_entity.pdbx_description
1 polymer ?
#
loop_
_entity_poly.entity_id
_entity_poly.type
_entity_poly.pdbx_seq_one_letter_code
_entity_poly.pdbx_strand_id
1 'polypeptide(L)'
;MPTADDFQKELDSIFAFAKAKLLTAIVIKSGDLHRLVGDYPGTDHRMPICCNVMRKNMKNGDEVLSEPPSGAGATLTIKYQFPRK
;
A
#
# COMPACT_ATOMS: atom_id res chain seq x y z
N MET A 1 -11.20 -1.26 -13.81
CA MET A 1 -10.34 -2.30 -13.21
C MET A 1 -8.90 -1.81 -13.04
N PRO A 2 -8.44 -1.58 -11.81
CA PRO A 2 -7.06 -1.18 -11.49
C PRO A 2 -6.00 -2.24 -11.84
N THR A 3 -4.85 -1.82 -12.35
CA THR A 3 -3.67 -2.67 -12.61
C THR A 3 -2.64 -2.60 -11.47
N ALA A 4 -1.64 -3.49 -11.50
CA ALA A 4 -0.52 -3.41 -10.55
C ALA A 4 0.22 -2.07 -10.67
N ASP A 5 0.34 -1.54 -11.89
CA ASP A 5 1.00 -0.26 -12.15
C ASP A 5 0.22 0.92 -11.58
N ASP A 6 -1.12 0.85 -11.58
CA ASP A 6 -1.95 1.91 -10.98
C ASP A 6 -1.74 1.96 -9.45
N PHE A 7 -1.70 0.80 -8.79
CA PHE A 7 -1.36 0.72 -7.37
C PHE A 7 0.07 1.15 -7.08
N GLN A 8 1.02 0.82 -7.96
CA GLN A 8 2.41 1.24 -7.80
C GLN A 8 2.54 2.77 -7.89
N LYS A 9 1.92 3.39 -8.89
CA LYS A 9 1.93 4.86 -9.07
C LYS A 9 1.34 5.61 -7.89
N GLU A 10 0.22 5.12 -7.34
CA GLU A 10 -0.40 5.75 -6.17
C GLU A 10 0.48 5.58 -4.93
N LEU A 11 1.05 4.38 -4.74
CA LEU A 11 1.96 4.12 -3.62
C LEU A 11 3.23 4.98 -3.70
N ASP A 12 3.80 5.15 -4.89
CA ASP A 12 4.94 6.03 -5.14
C ASP A 12 4.61 7.49 -4.86
N SER A 13 3.40 7.94 -5.21
CA SER A 13 2.91 9.29 -4.92
C SER A 13 2.83 9.53 -3.41
N ILE A 14 2.34 8.54 -2.65
CA ILE A 14 2.31 8.59 -1.18
C ILE A 14 3.73 8.63 -0.60
N PHE A 15 4.67 7.85 -1.13
CA PHE A 15 6.07 7.88 -0.68
C PHE A 15 6.76 9.20 -1.01
N ALA A 16 6.51 9.77 -2.19
CA ALA A 16 7.03 11.09 -2.57
C ALA A 16 6.51 12.17 -1.62
N PHE A 17 5.22 12.13 -1.27
CA PHE A 17 4.63 13.02 -0.27
C PHE A 17 5.30 12.86 1.11
N ALA A 18 5.44 11.63 1.60
CA ALA A 18 6.07 11.35 2.88
C ALA A 18 7.52 11.85 2.94
N LYS A 19 8.28 11.65 1.85
CA LYS A 19 9.66 12.15 1.70
C LYS A 19 9.71 13.68 1.68
N ALA A 20 8.82 14.33 0.92
CA ALA A 20 8.74 15.80 0.86
C ALA A 20 8.39 16.42 2.22
N LYS A 21 7.64 15.69 3.06
CA LYS A 21 7.28 16.09 4.42
C LYS A 21 8.30 15.68 5.48
N LEU A 22 9.43 15.06 5.08
CA LEU A 22 10.48 14.57 5.98
C LEU A 22 9.91 13.65 7.09
N LEU A 23 8.90 12.86 6.75
CA LEU A 23 8.35 11.88 7.69
C LEU A 23 9.37 10.78 7.96
N THR A 24 9.37 10.24 9.18
CA THR A 24 10.17 9.08 9.56
C THR A 24 9.48 7.76 9.24
N ALA A 25 8.15 7.77 9.17
CA ALA A 25 7.35 6.63 8.76
C ALA A 25 6.00 7.07 8.20
N ILE A 26 5.36 6.20 7.41
CA ILE A 26 3.95 6.32 7.02
C ILE A 26 3.25 4.98 7.14
N VAL A 27 2.01 4.98 7.61
CA VAL A 27 1.18 3.78 7.71
C VAL A 27 0.16 3.81 6.58
N ILE A 28 0.13 2.74 5.78
CA ILE A 28 -0.77 2.62 4.64
C ILE A 28 -1.59 1.35 4.78
N LYS A 29 -2.90 1.49 4.63
CA LYS A 29 -3.86 0.39 4.60
C LYS A 29 -4.25 0.08 3.16
N SER A 30 -4.26 -1.19 2.78
CA SER A 30 -4.57 -1.66 1.43
C SER A 30 -5.95 -1.20 0.94
N GLY A 31 -6.95 -1.22 1.82
CA GLY A 31 -8.29 -0.72 1.47
C GLY A 31 -8.31 0.77 1.15
N ASP A 32 -7.46 1.57 1.78
CA ASP A 32 -7.40 3.02 1.53
C ASP A 32 -6.64 3.31 0.23
N LEU A 33 -5.49 2.63 0.02
CA LEU A 33 -4.76 2.67 -1.25
C LEU A 33 -5.68 2.28 -2.43
N HIS A 34 -6.49 1.24 -2.24
CA HIS A 34 -7.39 0.79 -3.30
C HIS A 34 -8.52 1.78 -3.61
N ARG A 35 -9.02 2.50 -2.61
CA ARG A 35 -10.00 3.58 -2.86
C ARG A 35 -9.40 4.76 -3.61
N LEU A 36 -8.13 5.09 -3.33
CA LEU A 36 -7.43 6.18 -4.01
C LEU A 36 -7.22 5.91 -5.50
N VAL A 37 -6.86 4.69 -5.87
CA VAL A 37 -6.75 4.26 -7.28
C VAL A 37 -8.12 4.22 -7.98
N GLY A 38 -9.21 4.13 -7.20
CA GLY A 38 -10.57 4.05 -7.68
C GLY A 38 -11.10 2.62 -7.81
N ASP A 39 -12.41 2.50 -8.03
CA ASP A 39 -13.10 1.21 -8.27
C ASP A 39 -13.25 0.31 -7.01
N TYR A 40 -13.26 0.89 -5.79
CA TYR A 40 -13.48 0.12 -4.54
C TYR A 40 -14.59 0.68 -3.63
N PRO A 41 -15.51 -0.18 -3.13
CA PRO A 41 -15.64 -1.60 -3.43
C PRO A 41 -16.25 -1.81 -4.83
N GLY A 42 -15.49 -2.45 -5.72
CA GLY A 42 -15.93 -2.85 -7.05
C GLY A 42 -16.04 -4.37 -7.15
N THR A 43 -16.71 -4.87 -8.19
CA THR A 43 -16.92 -6.31 -8.44
C THR A 43 -15.62 -7.07 -8.72
N ASP A 44 -14.56 -6.35 -9.09
CA ASP A 44 -13.25 -6.95 -9.35
C ASP A 44 -12.42 -7.01 -8.06
N HIS A 45 -12.21 -8.24 -7.58
CA HIS A 45 -11.37 -8.58 -6.42
C HIS A 45 -9.87 -8.30 -6.67
N ARG A 46 -9.48 -7.05 -6.97
CA ARG A 46 -8.08 -6.63 -7.19
C ARG A 46 -7.28 -6.43 -5.91
N MET A 47 -7.89 -6.71 -4.77
CA MET A 47 -7.25 -6.63 -3.46
C MET A 47 -5.97 -7.47 -3.33
N PRO A 48 -5.87 -8.72 -3.87
CA PRO A 48 -4.62 -9.46 -3.85
C PRO A 48 -3.49 -8.76 -4.61
N ILE A 49 -3.80 -8.07 -5.70
CA ILE A 49 -2.82 -7.32 -6.49
C ILE A 49 -2.36 -6.08 -5.72
N CYS A 50 -3.30 -5.33 -5.13
CA CYS A 50 -3.00 -4.21 -4.23
C CYS A 50 -2.07 -4.64 -3.07
N CYS A 51 -2.43 -5.73 -2.37
CA CYS A 51 -1.64 -6.27 -1.27
C CYS A 51 -0.24 -6.72 -1.73
N ASN A 52 -0.13 -7.36 -2.90
CA ASN A 52 1.14 -7.80 -3.45
C ASN A 52 2.05 -6.61 -3.81
N VAL A 53 1.50 -5.56 -4.42
CA VAL A 53 2.25 -4.32 -4.71
C VAL A 53 2.79 -3.71 -3.42
N MET A 54 1.96 -3.58 -2.39
CA MET A 54 2.40 -3.07 -1.08
C MET A 54 3.55 -3.91 -0.50
N ARG A 55 3.39 -5.24 -0.43
CA ARG A 55 4.43 -6.14 0.10
C ARG A 55 5.72 -6.10 -0.71
N LYS A 56 5.64 -6.05 -2.04
CA LYS A 56 6.82 -5.94 -2.92
C LYS A 56 7.61 -4.65 -2.72
N ASN A 57 6.97 -3.59 -2.27
CA ASN A 57 7.63 -2.32 -1.98
C ASN A 57 8.28 -2.29 -0.59
N MET A 58 7.99 -3.26 0.28
CA MET A 58 8.62 -3.32 1.59
C MET A 58 10.14 -3.43 1.47
N LYS A 59 10.84 -2.67 2.31
CA LYS A 59 12.29 -2.68 2.49
C LYS A 59 12.62 -3.04 3.93
N ASN A 60 13.91 -3.21 4.21
CA ASN A 60 14.37 -3.50 5.56
C ASN A 60 13.98 -2.36 6.51
N GLY A 61 13.35 -2.71 7.63
CA GLY A 61 12.78 -1.77 8.61
C GLY A 61 11.28 -1.50 8.47
N ASP A 62 10.67 -1.83 7.32
CA ASP A 62 9.22 -1.76 7.16
C ASP A 62 8.52 -2.89 7.94
N GLU A 63 7.30 -2.64 8.40
CA GLU A 63 6.59 -3.52 9.33
C GLU A 63 5.15 -3.76 8.87
N VAL A 64 4.69 -5.01 8.88
CA VAL A 64 3.27 -5.34 8.71
C VAL A 64 2.60 -5.18 10.08
N LEU A 65 1.76 -4.16 10.23
CA LEU A 65 1.05 -3.88 11.49
C LEU A 65 -0.19 -4.74 11.69
N SER A 66 -0.84 -5.13 10.59
CA SER A 66 -2.06 -5.94 10.59
C SER A 66 -2.20 -6.63 9.26
N GLU A 67 -2.60 -7.90 9.26
CA GLU A 67 -2.94 -8.65 8.07
C GLU A 67 -4.16 -9.55 8.30
N PRO A 68 -5.02 -9.73 7.28
CA PRO A 68 -6.13 -10.67 7.38
C PRO A 68 -5.61 -12.12 7.45
N PRO A 69 -6.39 -13.07 8.01
CA PRO A 69 -6.00 -14.49 8.05
C PRO A 69 -5.67 -15.10 6.69
N SER A 70 -6.26 -14.56 5.62
CA SER A 70 -6.00 -14.94 4.23
C SER A 70 -4.68 -14.38 3.67
N GLY A 71 -3.97 -13.52 4.40
CA GLY A 71 -2.76 -12.81 3.97
C GLY A 71 -3.00 -11.66 2.97
N ALA A 72 -4.12 -11.66 2.25
CA ALA A 72 -4.54 -10.60 1.33
C ALA A 72 -5.96 -10.13 1.63
N GLY A 73 -6.14 -8.83 1.77
CA GLY A 73 -7.44 -8.20 2.07
C GLY A 73 -7.32 -6.72 2.42
N ALA A 74 -8.46 -6.04 2.49
CA ALA A 74 -8.55 -4.58 2.71
C ALA A 74 -8.06 -4.10 4.08
N THR A 75 -7.75 -5.04 4.99
CA THR A 75 -7.24 -4.78 6.34
C THR A 75 -5.71 -4.91 6.44
N LEU A 76 -5.02 -5.28 5.35
CA LEU A 76 -3.56 -5.29 5.32
C LEU A 76 -3.06 -3.87 5.57
N THR A 77 -2.23 -3.70 6.60
CA THR A 77 -1.70 -2.41 7.02
C THR A 77 -0.20 -2.55 7.17
N ILE A 78 0.55 -1.72 6.42
CA ILE A 78 2.02 -1.73 6.42
C ILE A 78 2.52 -0.36 6.82
N LYS A 79 3.45 -0.34 7.76
CA LYS A 79 4.24 0.83 8.15
C LYS A 79 5.53 0.83 7.35
N TYR A 80 5.70 1.86 6.54
CA TYR A 80 6.90 2.09 5.78
C TYR A 80 7.78 3.13 6.47
N GLN A 81 9.06 2.82 6.65
CA GLN A 81 10.04 3.70 7.30
C GLN A 81 10.79 4.57 6.28
N PHE A 82 11.29 5.71 6.73
CA PHE A 82 12.10 6.64 5.96
C PHE A 82 13.31 7.12 6.79
N PRO A 83 14.43 7.51 6.16
CA PRO A 83 14.67 7.51 4.71
C PRO A 83 14.84 6.09 4.16
N ARG A 84 14.15 5.80 3.06
CA ARG A 84 14.21 4.50 2.37
C ARG A 84 15.53 4.41 1.60
N LYS A 85 16.40 3.48 1.97
CA LYS A 85 17.63 3.16 1.25
C LYS A 85 17.35 2.30 0.03
#